data_AF-A0A4Y2DR12-F1
#
_entry.id   AF-A0A4Y2DR12-F1
#
_cell.length_a   1.000
_cell.length_b   1.000
_cell.length_c   1.000
_cell.angle_alpha   90.00
_cell.angle_beta   90.00
_cell.angle_gamma   90.00
#
_symmetry.space_group_name_H-M   'P 1'
#
loop_
_entity.id
_entity.type
_entity.pdbx_description
1 polymer ?
#
loop_
_entity_poly.entity_id
_entity_poly.type
_entity_poly.pdbx_seq_one_letter_code
_entity_poly.pdbx_strand_id
1 'polypeptide(L)'
;MQQNLKRIAGGNWGISQIHRTVYKTVIERMLAHGSSAWCLNPTFKMKRKLSLIQRPFLLHISGAYRTTPTAALQTILSIPPLHMQLQFEARFTSIYRLRISIPPNITDIQPQDLEMKAIGWSIQPSEHLEPNQTFIEDGEANIARKDIINIFTDGSKTEYGVGAAICVLTNDIWAYQWSAKLNDNNTVFQAELTVLHEAVIYTTQLPNHNTSKIHVDNRASIMASSNSKSTNETARKIFKILLTNPRITVSWVKAHAGNIGNDRANQLAKDAMQHGQPYSHTKLPKPHIKGLLRKRMLEEWQTSWKNGDTGRKIYNIIKLNL
;
A
#
# COMPACT_ATOMS: atom_id res chain seq x y z
N MET A 1 29.92 18.82 0.62
CA MET A 1 29.10 17.66 0.19
C MET A 1 29.37 17.26 -1.26
N GLN A 2 29.21 18.16 -2.24
CA GLN A 2 29.49 17.88 -3.66
C GLN A 2 30.93 17.41 -3.95
N GLN A 3 31.94 18.00 -3.30
CA GLN A 3 33.34 17.59 -3.44
C GLN A 3 33.62 16.19 -2.86
N ASN A 4 32.87 15.74 -1.84
CA ASN A 4 33.04 14.42 -1.25
C ASN A 4 32.45 13.31 -2.14
N LEU A 5 31.37 13.61 -2.87
CA LEU A 5 30.80 12.71 -3.87
C LEU A 5 31.76 12.46 -5.05
N LYS A 6 32.58 13.45 -5.42
CA LYS A 6 33.64 13.28 -6.43
C LYS A 6 34.75 12.32 -6.00
N ARG A 7 35.05 12.23 -4.71
CA ARG A 7 36.09 11.30 -4.19
C ARG A 7 35.67 9.84 -4.21
N ILE A 8 34.37 9.57 -4.23
CA ILE A 8 33.79 8.21 -4.28
C ILE A 8 33.73 7.70 -5.74
N ALA A 9 33.87 8.60 -6.72
CA ALA A 9 33.87 8.27 -8.14
C ALA A 9 35.22 7.67 -8.56
N GLY A 10 35.27 6.36 -8.82
CA GLY A 10 36.37 5.76 -9.58
C GLY A 10 36.46 6.33 -11.00
N GLY A 11 37.61 6.16 -11.66
CA GLY A 11 37.95 6.77 -12.96
C GLY A 11 37.17 6.28 -14.19
N ASN A 12 36.06 5.57 -14.02
CA ASN A 12 35.30 4.99 -15.12
C ASN A 12 34.22 5.96 -15.62
N TRP A 13 34.20 6.17 -16.93
CA TRP A 13 33.19 6.98 -17.64
C TRP A 13 31.90 6.18 -17.83
N GLY A 14 30.75 6.76 -17.48
CA GLY A 14 29.42 6.15 -17.69
C GLY A 14 28.39 6.47 -16.61
N ILE A 15 27.18 5.92 -16.74
CA ILE A 15 26.12 6.07 -15.74
C ILE A 15 26.53 5.37 -14.44
N SER A 16 26.94 6.15 -13.43
CA SER A 16 27.29 5.59 -12.13
C SER A 16 26.04 5.29 -11.31
N GLN A 17 25.72 4.00 -11.19
CA GLN A 17 24.62 3.53 -10.36
C GLN A 17 24.81 3.89 -8.88
N ILE A 18 26.05 3.95 -8.42
CA ILE A 18 26.40 4.37 -7.05
C ILE A 18 26.05 5.86 -6.86
N HIS A 19 26.47 6.74 -7.76
CA HIS A 19 26.14 8.17 -7.67
C HIS A 19 24.64 8.42 -7.77
N ARG A 20 23.94 7.68 -8.64
CA ARG A 20 22.48 7.75 -8.77
C ARG A 20 21.80 7.34 -7.47
N THR A 21 22.28 6.27 -6.84
CA THR A 21 21.78 5.78 -5.56
C THR A 21 21.99 6.84 -4.48
N VAL A 22 23.22 7.33 -4.30
CA VAL A 22 23.54 8.36 -3.29
C VAL A 22 22.71 9.63 -3.49
N TYR A 23 22.54 10.09 -4.74
CA TYR A 23 21.69 11.24 -5.02
C TYR A 23 20.23 11.00 -4.58
N LYS A 24 19.64 9.86 -4.95
CA LYS A 24 18.23 9.55 -4.63
C LYS A 24 18.00 9.23 -3.14
N THR A 25 18.94 8.58 -2.47
CA THR A 25 18.77 8.12 -1.09
C THR A 25 19.23 9.14 -0.06
N VAL A 26 20.24 9.95 -0.37
CA VAL A 26 20.80 10.94 0.56
C VAL A 26 20.37 12.34 0.18
N ILE A 27 20.84 12.85 -0.97
CA ILE A 27 20.67 14.28 -1.33
C ILE A 27 19.20 14.66 -1.48
N GLU A 28 18.43 13.88 -2.24
CA GLU A 28 17.01 14.12 -2.44
C GLU A 28 16.24 14.04 -1.12
N ARG A 29 16.57 13.07 -0.25
CA ARG A 29 15.90 12.90 1.05
C ARG A 29 16.22 14.02 2.03
N MET A 30 17.45 14.52 2.03
CA MET A 30 17.84 15.69 2.80
C MET A 30 17.06 16.94 2.37
N LEU A 31 16.89 17.15 1.06
CA LEU A 31 16.15 18.29 0.53
C LEU A 31 14.63 18.14 0.66
N ALA A 32 14.11 16.91 0.64
CA ALA A 32 12.70 16.61 0.86
C ALA A 32 12.28 16.79 2.33
N HIS A 33 13.23 16.77 3.26
CA HIS A 33 12.95 17.06 4.65
C HIS A 33 12.37 18.48 4.81
N GLY A 34 11.21 18.59 5.48
CA GLY A 34 10.50 19.86 5.65
C GLY A 34 9.89 20.45 4.37
N SER A 35 9.95 19.75 3.22
CA SER A 35 9.40 20.25 1.95
C SER A 35 7.90 20.55 2.00
N SER A 36 7.13 19.91 2.88
CA SER A 36 5.72 20.24 3.13
C SER A 36 5.48 21.68 3.58
N ALA A 37 6.46 22.32 4.22
CA ALA A 37 6.34 23.70 4.71
C ALA A 37 6.59 24.76 3.61
N TRP A 38 7.38 24.44 2.58
CA TRP A 38 7.86 25.45 1.64
C TRP A 38 7.77 25.06 0.16
N CYS A 39 7.50 23.79 -0.19
CA CYS A 39 7.53 23.27 -1.56
C CYS A 39 6.17 22.75 -2.07
N LEU A 40 5.05 23.11 -1.42
CA LEU A 40 3.70 22.75 -1.92
C LEU A 40 3.41 23.40 -3.28
N ASN A 41 3.76 24.68 -3.44
CA ASN A 41 3.59 25.47 -4.66
C ASN A 41 4.88 26.24 -4.95
N PRO A 42 5.93 25.60 -5.51
CA PRO A 42 7.22 26.24 -5.71
C PRO A 42 7.15 27.36 -6.76
N THR A 43 7.61 28.55 -6.40
CA THR A 43 7.71 29.70 -7.33
C THR A 43 8.73 29.46 -8.43
N PHE A 44 8.65 30.21 -9.53
CA PHE A 44 9.63 30.12 -10.63
C PHE A 44 11.08 30.29 -10.15
N LYS A 45 11.34 31.25 -9.24
CA LYS A 45 12.66 31.48 -8.65
C LYS A 45 13.17 30.25 -7.90
N MET A 46 12.29 29.56 -7.16
CA MET A 46 12.63 28.33 -6.45
C MET A 46 12.92 27.18 -7.43
N LYS A 47 12.05 26.98 -8.44
CA LYS A 47 12.26 25.96 -9.48
C LYS A 47 13.62 26.13 -10.17
N ARG A 48 13.99 27.37 -10.51
CA ARG A 48 15.30 27.69 -11.11
C ARG A 48 16.46 27.35 -10.17
N LYS A 49 16.38 27.76 -8.89
CA LYS A 49 17.40 27.43 -7.89
C LYS A 49 17.56 25.92 -7.68
N LEU A 50 16.46 25.18 -7.59
CA LEU A 50 16.48 23.72 -7.44
C LEU A 50 17.08 23.03 -8.67
N SER A 51 16.81 23.53 -9.88
CA SER A 51 17.45 23.04 -11.11
C SER A 51 18.97 23.26 -11.08
N LEU A 52 19.43 24.42 -10.60
CA LEU A 52 20.87 24.70 -10.43
C LEU A 52 21.52 23.78 -9.38
N ILE A 53 20.82 23.47 -8.28
CA ILE A 53 21.30 22.52 -7.25
C ILE A 53 21.38 21.10 -7.82
N GLN A 54 20.39 20.68 -8.60
CA GLN A 54 20.31 19.33 -9.16
C GLN A 54 21.36 19.10 -10.27
N ARG A 55 21.61 20.10 -11.11
CA ARG A 55 22.41 19.98 -12.33
C ARG A 55 23.81 19.35 -12.13
N PRO A 56 24.63 19.75 -11.14
CA PRO A 56 25.93 19.14 -10.95
C PRO A 56 25.85 17.64 -10.68
N PHE A 57 24.87 17.18 -9.89
CA PHE A 57 24.68 15.75 -9.64
C PHE A 57 24.34 15.00 -10.92
N LEU A 58 23.44 15.54 -11.75
CA LEU A 58 23.08 14.91 -13.03
C LEU A 58 24.29 14.78 -13.97
N LEU A 59 25.14 15.81 -14.04
CA LEU A 59 26.39 15.76 -14.82
C LEU A 59 27.36 14.69 -14.29
N HIS A 60 27.47 14.55 -12.97
CA HIS A 60 28.36 13.55 -12.36
C HIS A 60 27.81 12.12 -12.48
N ILE A 61 26.49 11.96 -12.46
CA ILE A 61 25.85 10.66 -12.65
C ILE A 61 25.99 10.22 -14.11
N SER A 62 25.80 11.13 -15.07
CA SER A 62 25.82 10.80 -16.50
C SER A 62 27.21 10.79 -17.14
N GLY A 63 28.16 11.58 -16.63
CA GLY A 63 29.43 11.85 -17.30
C GLY A 63 29.30 12.77 -18.53
N ALA A 64 28.12 13.37 -18.77
CA ALA A 64 27.87 14.19 -19.95
C ALA A 64 28.61 15.55 -19.92
N TYR A 65 28.78 16.16 -21.11
CA TYR A 65 29.40 17.48 -21.24
C TYR A 65 28.67 18.55 -20.41
N ARG A 66 29.42 19.53 -19.90
CA ARG A 66 28.88 20.65 -19.10
C ARG A 66 27.86 21.51 -19.86
N THR A 67 27.84 21.46 -21.20
CA THR A 67 26.89 22.15 -22.08
C THR A 67 25.58 21.39 -22.28
N THR A 68 25.49 20.13 -21.82
CA THR A 68 24.29 19.30 -21.99
C THR A 68 23.08 19.91 -21.25
N PRO A 69 21.92 20.10 -21.90
CA PRO A 69 20.74 20.68 -21.26
C PRO A 69 20.28 19.88 -20.03
N THR A 70 19.89 20.56 -18.93
CA THR A 70 19.45 19.88 -17.70
C THR A 70 18.22 19.00 -17.93
N ALA A 71 17.26 19.47 -18.74
CA ALA A 71 16.05 18.71 -19.08
C ALA A 71 16.38 17.38 -19.77
N ALA A 72 17.34 17.39 -20.69
CA ALA A 72 17.85 16.18 -21.34
C ALA A 72 18.49 15.21 -20.34
N LEU A 73 19.30 15.71 -19.41
CA LEU A 73 19.93 14.88 -18.37
C LEU A 73 18.89 14.21 -17.45
N GLN A 74 17.84 14.95 -17.07
CA GLN A 74 16.74 14.42 -16.25
C GLN A 74 16.03 13.26 -16.96
N THR A 75 15.73 13.43 -18.25
CA THR A 75 15.07 12.42 -19.09
C THR A 75 15.94 11.17 -19.28
N ILE A 76 17.20 11.34 -19.70
CA ILE A 76 18.14 10.22 -19.94
C ILE A 76 18.36 9.40 -18.66
N LEU A 77 18.49 10.06 -17.51
CA LEU A 77 18.73 9.38 -16.24
C LEU A 77 17.46 8.85 -15.57
N SER A 78 16.28 9.13 -16.13
CA SER A 78 14.98 8.91 -15.49
C SER A 78 14.97 9.46 -14.05
N ILE A 79 15.42 10.70 -13.90
CA ILE A 79 15.42 11.47 -12.66
C ILE A 79 14.53 12.69 -12.88
N PRO A 80 13.39 12.81 -12.21
CA PRO A 80 12.49 13.94 -12.41
C PRO A 80 13.16 15.26 -11.99
N PRO A 81 12.67 16.41 -12.49
CA PRO A 81 13.08 17.71 -12.00
C PRO A 81 12.94 17.79 -10.48
N LEU A 82 13.99 18.24 -9.81
CA LEU A 82 14.04 18.22 -8.34
C LEU A 82 12.83 18.91 -7.71
N HIS A 83 12.39 20.05 -8.26
CA HIS A 83 11.22 20.75 -7.74
C HIS A 83 9.91 19.94 -7.82
N MET A 84 9.72 19.11 -8.85
CA MET A 84 8.55 18.24 -8.97
C MET A 84 8.60 17.11 -7.95
N GLN A 85 9.80 16.52 -7.75
CA GLN A 85 10.02 15.48 -6.75
C GLN A 85 9.79 15.98 -5.32
N LEU A 86 10.29 17.19 -4.99
CA LEU A 86 10.04 17.82 -3.69
C LEU A 86 8.57 18.21 -3.51
N GLN A 87 7.91 18.68 -4.56
CA GLN A 87 6.48 18.99 -4.53
C GLN A 87 5.63 17.73 -4.33
N PHE A 88 6.00 16.61 -4.95
CA PHE A 88 5.38 15.30 -4.72
C PHE A 88 5.51 14.87 -3.25
N GLU A 89 6.72 14.91 -2.67
CA GLU A 89 6.95 14.54 -1.27
C GLU A 89 6.24 15.50 -0.30
N ALA A 90 6.19 16.79 -0.63
CA ALA A 90 5.45 17.80 0.12
C ALA A 90 3.95 17.50 0.15
N ARG A 91 3.31 17.31 -1.02
CA ARG A 91 1.89 16.97 -1.15
C ARG A 91 1.55 15.67 -0.41
N PHE A 92 2.36 14.63 -0.60
CA PHE A 92 2.19 13.35 0.07
C PHE A 92 2.29 13.46 1.59
N THR A 93 3.28 14.21 2.09
CA THR A 93 3.46 14.45 3.53
C THR A 93 2.29 15.24 4.11
N SER A 94 1.84 16.30 3.43
CA SER A 94 0.72 17.13 3.89
C SER A 94 -0.57 16.33 4.05
N ILE A 95 -0.95 15.56 3.02
CA ILE A 95 -2.21 14.80 3.06
C ILE A 95 -2.14 13.58 3.99
N TYR A 96 -1.07 12.78 3.91
CA TYR A 96 -1.01 11.49 4.59
C TYR A 96 -0.50 11.58 6.04
N ARG A 97 0.50 12.45 6.30
CA ARG A 97 1.10 12.58 7.64
C ARG A 97 0.50 13.72 8.43
N LEU A 98 0.41 14.92 7.85
CA LEU A 98 -0.08 16.11 8.54
C LEU A 98 -1.61 16.21 8.55
N ARG A 99 -2.30 15.39 7.75
CA ARG A 99 -3.77 15.38 7.61
C ARG A 99 -4.34 16.74 7.19
N ILE A 100 -3.59 17.46 6.36
CA ILE A 100 -4.00 18.72 5.77
C ILE A 100 -4.56 18.43 4.38
N SER A 101 -5.80 18.87 4.13
CA SER A 101 -6.40 18.77 2.80
C SER A 101 -5.60 19.59 1.79
N ILE A 102 -5.42 19.05 0.60
CA ILE A 102 -4.76 19.76 -0.50
C ILE A 102 -5.81 20.17 -1.53
N PRO A 103 -5.58 21.25 -2.29
CA PRO A 103 -6.55 21.76 -3.25
C PRO A 103 -7.12 20.67 -4.18
N PRO A 104 -8.43 20.71 -4.49
CA PRO A 104 -9.12 19.65 -5.25
C PRO A 104 -8.59 19.51 -6.68
N ASN A 105 -7.99 20.57 -7.24
CA ASN A 105 -7.30 20.47 -8.51
C ASN A 105 -6.11 19.49 -8.51
N ILE A 106 -5.60 19.07 -7.34
CA ILE A 106 -4.55 18.05 -7.16
C ILE A 106 -5.14 16.65 -6.89
N THR A 107 -6.10 16.54 -5.99
CA THR A 107 -6.78 15.29 -5.66
C THR A 107 -8.06 15.59 -4.89
N ASP A 108 -9.12 14.83 -5.15
CA ASP A 108 -10.37 14.93 -4.40
C ASP A 108 -10.33 14.16 -3.08
N ILE A 109 -9.40 13.19 -2.96
CA ILE A 109 -9.18 12.40 -1.74
C ILE A 109 -8.91 13.33 -0.56
N GLN A 110 -9.69 13.16 0.51
CA GLN A 110 -9.51 13.89 1.75
C GLN A 110 -8.69 13.06 2.76
N PRO A 111 -8.04 13.72 3.75
CA PRO A 111 -7.27 13.02 4.77
C PRO A 111 -8.03 11.94 5.55
N GLN A 112 -9.35 12.08 5.74
CA GLN A 112 -10.19 11.11 6.43
C GLN A 112 -10.40 9.80 5.67
N ASP A 113 -10.31 9.84 4.34
CA ASP A 113 -10.52 8.69 3.46
C ASP A 113 -9.32 7.73 3.46
N LEU A 114 -8.18 8.20 3.98
CA LEU A 114 -6.92 7.47 4.00
C LEU A 114 -6.73 6.69 5.29
N GLU A 115 -6.28 5.43 5.16
CA GLU A 115 -5.93 4.60 6.30
C GLU A 115 -4.84 5.26 7.17
N MET A 116 -4.93 5.02 8.48
CA MET A 116 -3.94 5.46 9.44
C MET A 116 -3.15 4.27 9.95
N LYS A 117 -1.86 4.47 10.19
CA LYS A 117 -1.13 3.55 11.04
C LYS A 117 -1.60 3.79 12.48
N ALA A 118 -1.98 2.71 13.16
CA ALA A 118 -2.22 2.77 14.59
C ALA A 118 -0.89 3.10 15.30
N ILE A 119 -0.90 4.15 16.11
CA ILE A 119 0.25 4.62 16.89
C ILE A 119 0.01 4.28 18.36
N GLY A 120 1.09 4.07 19.11
CA GLY A 120 1.01 3.77 20.53
C GLY A 120 0.56 2.33 20.81
N TRP A 121 0.57 1.99 22.09
CA TRP A 121 0.23 0.67 22.61
C TRP A 121 -1.20 0.77 23.12
N SER A 122 -2.12 0.06 22.47
CA SER A 122 -3.54 0.09 22.82
C SER A 122 -3.96 -1.09 23.72
N ILE A 123 -2.99 -1.92 24.10
CA ILE A 123 -3.13 -3.22 24.76
C ILE A 123 -1.88 -3.42 25.64
N GLN A 124 -2.07 -3.99 26.84
CA GLN A 124 -0.96 -4.26 27.76
C GLN A 124 -0.02 -5.32 27.14
N PRO A 125 1.32 -5.17 27.21
CA PRO A 125 2.26 -6.10 26.59
C PRO A 125 2.15 -7.57 27.03
N SER A 126 1.56 -7.83 28.20
CA SER A 126 1.33 -9.18 28.71
C SER A 126 0.10 -9.86 28.11
N GLU A 127 -0.83 -9.11 27.51
CA GLU A 127 -2.00 -9.68 26.85
C GLU A 127 -1.60 -10.27 25.51
N HIS A 128 -1.88 -11.56 25.36
CA HIS A 128 -1.62 -12.35 24.17
C HIS A 128 -2.80 -13.30 23.94
N LEU A 129 -3.01 -13.68 22.68
CA LEU A 129 -3.97 -14.73 22.36
C LEU A 129 -3.49 -16.06 22.93
N GLU A 130 -4.44 -16.93 23.27
CA GLU A 130 -4.10 -18.27 23.72
C GLU A 130 -3.37 -19.03 22.59
N PRO A 131 -2.37 -19.87 22.90
CA PRO A 131 -1.54 -20.53 21.88
C PRO A 131 -2.31 -21.36 20.85
N ASN A 132 -3.53 -21.78 21.18
CA ASN A 132 -4.42 -22.59 20.35
C ASN A 132 -5.51 -21.78 19.62
N GLN A 133 -5.46 -20.44 19.65
CA GLN A 133 -6.42 -19.62 18.91
C GLN A 133 -6.01 -19.34 17.47
N THR A 134 -4.72 -19.35 17.15
CA THR A 134 -4.24 -18.99 15.81
C THR A 134 -3.26 -20.03 15.29
N PHE A 135 -3.61 -20.70 14.20
CA PHE A 135 -2.81 -21.75 13.58
C PHE A 135 -2.32 -21.31 12.20
N ILE A 136 -1.00 -21.40 11.97
CA ILE A 136 -0.36 -21.04 10.69
C ILE A 136 -0.09 -22.30 9.84
N GLU A 137 -0.09 -23.47 10.48
CA GLU A 137 0.01 -24.77 9.82
C GLU A 137 -1.34 -25.19 9.24
N ASP A 138 -1.30 -26.05 8.22
CA ASP A 138 -2.48 -26.44 7.46
C ASP A 138 -3.51 -27.14 8.36
N GLY A 139 -4.68 -26.50 8.51
CA GLY A 139 -5.70 -26.89 9.48
C GLY A 139 -6.64 -28.01 9.04
N GLU A 140 -6.37 -28.69 7.91
CA GLU A 140 -7.23 -29.70 7.28
C GLU A 140 -7.64 -30.84 8.22
N ALA A 141 -6.82 -31.17 9.23
CA ALA A 141 -7.03 -32.34 10.09
C ALA A 141 -8.27 -32.30 11.01
N ASN A 142 -9.03 -31.20 11.09
CA ASN A 142 -10.06 -31.00 12.14
C ASN A 142 -11.48 -30.63 11.63
N ILE A 143 -11.82 -30.86 10.36
CA ILE A 143 -13.16 -30.53 9.83
C ILE A 143 -14.26 -31.47 10.39
N ALA A 144 -13.89 -32.57 11.05
CA ALA A 144 -14.79 -33.69 11.38
C ALA A 144 -15.50 -33.67 12.75
N ARG A 145 -15.68 -32.51 13.42
CA ARG A 145 -16.51 -32.45 14.65
C ARG A 145 -17.87 -31.79 14.35
N LYS A 146 -18.96 -32.51 14.62
CA LYS A 146 -20.37 -32.10 14.42
C LYS A 146 -20.80 -30.81 15.18
N ASP A 147 -19.96 -30.29 16.07
CA ASP A 147 -20.26 -29.11 16.89
C ASP A 147 -19.41 -27.88 16.55
N ILE A 148 -18.65 -27.93 15.45
CA ILE A 148 -17.80 -26.81 15.00
C ILE A 148 -18.46 -26.09 13.83
N ILE A 149 -18.63 -24.78 13.97
CA ILE A 149 -19.03 -23.90 12.87
C ILE A 149 -17.77 -23.57 12.06
N ASN A 150 -17.72 -23.99 10.81
CA ASN A 150 -16.62 -23.70 9.90
C ASN A 150 -16.96 -22.45 9.09
N ILE A 151 -16.09 -21.46 9.15
CA ILE A 151 -16.26 -20.19 8.45
C ILE A 151 -15.07 -20.04 7.54
N PHE A 152 -15.31 -19.84 6.25
CA PHE A 152 -14.26 -19.63 5.27
C PHE A 152 -14.33 -18.19 4.78
N THR A 153 -13.17 -17.57 4.65
CA THR A 153 -13.05 -16.17 4.25
C THR A 153 -12.09 -16.06 3.09
N ASP A 154 -12.41 -15.22 2.12
CA ASP A 154 -11.51 -14.87 1.02
C ASP A 154 -11.63 -13.39 0.66
N GLY A 155 -10.49 -12.75 0.43
CA GLY A 155 -10.39 -11.40 -0.10
C GLY A 155 -9.66 -11.39 -1.44
N SER A 156 -10.34 -11.01 -2.51
CA SER A 156 -9.80 -11.11 -3.86
C SER A 156 -9.63 -9.72 -4.51
N LYS A 157 -8.62 -9.59 -5.39
CA LYS A 157 -8.42 -8.42 -6.23
C LYS A 157 -8.08 -8.83 -7.65
N THR A 158 -8.79 -8.24 -8.60
CA THR A 158 -8.47 -8.33 -10.04
C THR A 158 -8.42 -6.93 -10.64
N GLU A 159 -8.28 -6.85 -11.97
CA GLU A 159 -8.44 -5.60 -12.71
C GLU A 159 -9.90 -5.07 -12.68
N TYR A 160 -10.88 -5.94 -12.42
CA TYR A 160 -12.30 -5.59 -12.40
C TYR A 160 -12.81 -5.09 -11.05
N GLY A 161 -11.99 -5.17 -10.00
CA GLY A 161 -12.32 -4.64 -8.68
C GLY A 161 -11.73 -5.44 -7.53
N VAL A 162 -12.21 -5.12 -6.33
CA VAL A 162 -11.82 -5.78 -5.08
C VAL A 162 -13.08 -6.30 -4.41
N GLY A 163 -13.08 -7.59 -4.06
CA GLY A 163 -14.21 -8.24 -3.41
C GLY A 163 -13.76 -9.02 -2.18
N ALA A 164 -14.68 -9.23 -1.25
CA ALA A 164 -14.43 -10.02 -0.06
C ALA A 164 -15.69 -10.83 0.27
N ALA A 165 -15.52 -12.06 0.76
CA ALA A 165 -16.64 -12.93 1.03
C ALA A 165 -16.40 -13.94 2.16
N ILE A 166 -17.49 -14.22 2.88
CA ILE A 166 -17.59 -15.20 3.95
C ILE A 166 -18.57 -16.27 3.49
N CYS A 167 -18.23 -17.54 3.71
CA CYS A 167 -19.22 -18.61 3.68
C CYS A 167 -19.12 -19.47 4.94
N VAL A 168 -20.28 -19.80 5.51
CA VAL A 168 -20.42 -20.54 6.76
C VAL A 168 -20.99 -21.90 6.45
N LEU A 169 -20.27 -22.93 6.89
CA LEU A 169 -20.61 -24.34 6.74
C LEU A 169 -20.83 -24.93 8.13
N THR A 170 -22.05 -25.41 8.36
CA THR A 170 -22.45 -26.07 9.61
C THR A 170 -23.06 -27.42 9.27
N ASN A 171 -22.53 -28.51 9.82
CA ASN A 171 -23.01 -29.88 9.52
C ASN A 171 -23.12 -30.17 8.02
N ASP A 172 -22.10 -29.78 7.24
CA ASP A 172 -22.04 -29.94 5.79
C ASP A 172 -23.13 -29.19 4.99
N ILE A 173 -23.85 -28.26 5.64
CA ILE A 173 -24.88 -27.40 5.02
C ILE A 173 -24.41 -25.95 5.05
N TRP A 174 -24.57 -25.25 3.92
CA TRP A 174 -24.32 -23.81 3.82
C TRP A 174 -25.35 -23.03 4.63
N ALA A 175 -24.94 -22.52 5.80
CA ALA A 175 -25.83 -21.84 6.72
C ALA A 175 -25.93 -20.33 6.43
N TYR A 176 -24.84 -19.71 5.97
CA TYR A 176 -24.78 -18.28 5.72
C TYR A 176 -23.72 -17.94 4.68
N GLN A 177 -23.98 -16.89 3.89
CA GLN A 177 -23.04 -16.31 2.94
C GLN A 177 -23.11 -14.79 3.04
N TRP A 178 -21.95 -14.16 3.05
CA TRP A 178 -21.81 -12.72 2.97
C TRP A 178 -20.80 -12.40 1.90
N SER A 179 -21.04 -11.34 1.14
CA SER A 179 -20.07 -10.86 0.16
C SER A 179 -20.23 -9.36 -0.04
N ALA A 180 -19.13 -8.68 -0.32
CA ALA A 180 -19.16 -7.24 -0.51
C ALA A 180 -18.08 -6.78 -1.49
N LYS A 181 -18.39 -5.67 -2.17
CA LYS A 181 -17.48 -4.98 -3.08
C LYS A 181 -16.74 -3.88 -2.32
N LEU A 182 -15.42 -3.99 -2.23
CA LEU A 182 -14.58 -2.92 -1.68
C LEU A 182 -14.26 -1.88 -2.77
N ASN A 183 -13.64 -0.77 -2.38
CA ASN A 183 -13.16 0.20 -3.36
C ASN A 183 -12.08 -0.45 -4.24
N ASP A 184 -12.15 -0.24 -5.57
CA ASP A 184 -11.21 -0.85 -6.54
C ASP A 184 -9.73 -0.49 -6.25
N ASN A 185 -9.51 0.61 -5.52
CA ASN A 185 -8.19 1.06 -5.10
C ASN A 185 -7.66 0.38 -3.82
N ASN A 186 -8.49 -0.41 -3.11
CA ASN A 186 -8.05 -1.20 -1.96
C ASN A 186 -7.09 -2.32 -2.39
N THR A 187 -6.28 -2.80 -1.46
CA THR A 187 -5.35 -3.91 -1.72
C THR A 187 -6.00 -5.27 -1.41
N VAL A 188 -5.45 -6.36 -1.96
CA VAL A 188 -5.82 -7.74 -1.56
C VAL A 188 -5.75 -7.88 -0.04
N PHE A 189 -4.64 -7.45 0.56
CA PHE A 189 -4.45 -7.52 2.01
C PHE A 189 -5.52 -6.75 2.81
N GLN A 190 -6.03 -5.63 2.30
CA GLN A 190 -7.16 -4.93 2.93
C GLN A 190 -8.45 -5.73 2.82
N ALA A 191 -8.75 -6.34 1.67
CA ALA A 191 -9.93 -7.20 1.50
C ALA A 191 -9.90 -8.38 2.47
N GLU A 192 -8.74 -9.05 2.57
CA GLU A 192 -8.49 -10.20 3.44
C GLU A 192 -8.64 -9.86 4.93
N LEU A 193 -8.13 -8.70 5.36
CA LEU A 193 -8.33 -8.24 6.74
C LEU A 193 -9.77 -7.79 7.00
N THR A 194 -10.43 -7.17 6.02
CA THR A 194 -11.83 -6.75 6.16
C THR A 194 -12.75 -7.95 6.32
N VAL A 195 -12.59 -8.98 5.48
CA VAL A 195 -13.43 -10.18 5.56
C VAL A 195 -13.17 -10.97 6.84
N LEU A 196 -11.91 -11.05 7.31
CA LEU A 196 -11.59 -11.65 8.60
C LEU A 196 -12.23 -10.88 9.77
N HIS A 197 -12.23 -9.54 9.70
CA HIS A 197 -12.88 -8.71 10.71
C HIS A 197 -14.39 -8.95 10.76
N GLU A 198 -15.05 -9.00 9.60
CA GLU A 198 -16.48 -9.31 9.51
C GLU A 198 -16.79 -10.74 9.98
N ALA A 199 -15.94 -11.72 9.65
CA ALA A 199 -16.09 -13.10 10.10
C ALA A 199 -15.99 -13.21 11.63
N VAL A 200 -15.03 -12.51 12.24
CA VAL A 200 -14.88 -12.48 13.70
C VAL A 200 -16.07 -11.78 14.36
N ILE A 201 -16.57 -10.66 13.81
CA ILE A 201 -17.80 -10.01 14.31
C ILE A 201 -18.99 -10.96 14.20
N TYR A 202 -19.18 -11.59 13.05
CA TYR A 202 -20.25 -12.56 12.83
C TYR A 202 -20.19 -13.68 13.88
N THR A 203 -19.01 -14.24 14.17
CA THR A 203 -18.87 -15.28 15.20
C THR A 203 -19.24 -14.82 16.60
N THR A 204 -18.99 -13.57 16.97
CA THR A 204 -19.40 -13.06 18.30
C THR A 204 -20.91 -12.94 18.47
N GLN A 205 -21.67 -12.94 17.37
CA GLN A 205 -23.13 -12.89 17.39
C GLN A 205 -23.77 -14.29 17.43
N LEU A 206 -22.98 -15.34 17.24
CA LEU A 206 -23.46 -16.72 17.29
C LEU A 206 -23.70 -17.15 18.76
N PRO A 207 -24.65 -18.07 19.01
CA PRO A 207 -24.91 -18.58 20.35
C PRO A 207 -23.64 -19.15 21.00
N ASN A 208 -23.40 -18.77 22.25
CA ASN A 208 -22.14 -19.01 22.97
C ASN A 208 -21.69 -20.48 23.04
N HIS A 209 -22.56 -21.47 22.83
CA HIS A 209 -22.21 -22.89 23.02
C HIS A 209 -21.33 -23.50 21.91
N ASN A 210 -21.19 -22.83 20.76
CA ASN A 210 -20.51 -23.43 19.60
C ASN A 210 -19.05 -22.95 19.49
N THR A 211 -18.14 -23.87 19.18
CA THR A 211 -16.75 -23.54 18.83
C THR A 211 -16.72 -23.11 17.36
N SER A 212 -16.13 -21.95 17.07
CA SER A 212 -16.06 -21.43 15.70
C SER A 212 -14.63 -21.50 15.18
N LYS A 213 -14.46 -22.02 13.97
CA LYS A 213 -13.18 -22.09 13.28
C LYS A 213 -13.25 -21.27 11.99
N ILE A 214 -12.44 -20.22 11.93
CA ILE A 214 -12.32 -19.34 10.77
C ILE A 214 -11.09 -19.78 9.97
N HIS A 215 -11.31 -20.12 8.71
CA HIS A 215 -10.31 -20.56 7.76
C HIS A 215 -9.95 -19.39 6.85
N VAL A 216 -8.66 -19.05 6.83
CA VAL A 216 -8.10 -17.92 6.06
C VAL A 216 -6.93 -18.45 5.24
N ASP A 217 -6.85 -18.13 3.96
CA ASP A 217 -5.74 -18.55 3.11
C ASP A 217 -4.56 -17.53 3.09
N ASN A 218 -4.78 -16.33 3.64
CA ASN A 218 -3.76 -15.31 3.79
C ASN A 218 -3.04 -15.33 5.15
N ARG A 219 -1.85 -15.92 5.19
CA ARG A 219 -0.99 -15.95 6.40
C ARG A 219 -0.68 -14.56 6.94
N ALA A 220 -0.51 -13.55 6.08
CA ALA A 220 -0.19 -12.21 6.55
C ALA A 220 -1.34 -11.59 7.35
N SER A 221 -2.60 -11.90 7.00
CA SER A 221 -3.79 -11.46 7.75
C SER A 221 -3.84 -12.09 9.13
N ILE A 222 -3.53 -13.38 9.25
CA ILE A 222 -3.43 -14.08 10.54
C ILE A 222 -2.31 -13.48 11.39
N MET A 223 -1.10 -13.35 10.85
CA MET A 223 0.05 -12.81 11.58
C MET A 223 -0.19 -11.37 12.04
N ALA A 224 -0.82 -10.53 11.21
CA ALA A 224 -1.16 -9.16 11.56
C ALA A 224 -2.21 -9.12 12.69
N SER A 225 -3.22 -9.98 12.63
CA SER A 225 -4.33 -10.03 13.59
C SER A 225 -3.97 -10.74 14.90
N SER A 226 -2.91 -11.55 14.91
CA SER A 226 -2.37 -12.20 16.10
C SER A 226 -1.36 -11.31 16.85
N ASN A 227 -0.98 -10.18 16.26
CA ASN A 227 0.04 -9.29 16.81
C ASN A 227 -0.59 -8.04 17.43
N SER A 228 -0.59 -7.96 18.76
CA SER A 228 -1.07 -6.78 19.52
C SER A 228 -0.35 -5.47 19.14
N LYS A 229 0.87 -5.56 18.59
CA LYS A 229 1.70 -4.42 18.14
C LYS A 229 1.54 -4.09 16.66
N SER A 230 0.61 -4.72 15.96
CA SER A 230 0.35 -4.44 14.54
C SER A 230 0.13 -2.94 14.31
N THR A 231 0.65 -2.40 13.21
CA THR A 231 0.39 -0.98 12.85
C THR A 231 -0.94 -0.80 12.12
N ASN A 232 -1.66 -1.87 11.82
CA ASN A 232 -2.95 -1.83 11.14
C ASN A 232 -4.08 -1.78 12.18
N GLU A 233 -5.00 -0.81 12.04
CA GLU A 233 -6.09 -0.61 12.99
C GLU A 233 -7.11 -1.76 12.98
N THR A 234 -7.49 -2.24 11.79
CA THR A 234 -8.41 -3.39 11.64
C THR A 234 -7.82 -4.64 12.27
N ALA A 235 -6.53 -4.92 12.06
CA ALA A 235 -5.85 -6.04 12.69
C ALA A 235 -5.86 -5.95 14.23
N ARG A 236 -5.71 -4.75 14.80
CA ARG A 236 -5.84 -4.53 16.25
C ARG A 236 -7.28 -4.75 16.75
N LYS A 237 -8.29 -4.37 15.97
CA LYS A 237 -9.70 -4.64 16.29
C LYS A 237 -9.95 -6.15 16.33
N ILE A 238 -9.47 -6.88 15.32
CA ILE A 238 -9.53 -8.35 15.27
C ILE A 238 -8.85 -8.95 16.50
N PHE A 239 -7.62 -8.54 16.80
CA PHE A 239 -6.88 -9.01 17.97
C PHE A 239 -7.70 -8.84 19.26
N LYS A 240 -8.31 -7.67 19.49
CA LYS A 240 -9.12 -7.41 20.69
C LYS A 240 -10.34 -8.31 20.78
N ILE A 241 -11.01 -8.55 19.65
CA ILE A 241 -12.19 -9.43 19.63
C ILE A 241 -11.77 -10.88 19.89
N LEU A 242 -10.67 -11.35 19.29
CA LEU A 242 -10.13 -12.69 19.55
C LEU A 242 -9.73 -12.86 21.02
N LEU A 243 -9.13 -11.84 21.63
CA LEU A 243 -8.71 -11.88 23.03
C LEU A 243 -9.90 -12.06 23.99
N THR A 244 -11.05 -11.42 23.71
CA THR A 244 -12.26 -11.57 24.54
C THR A 244 -13.07 -12.82 24.22
N ASN A 245 -12.71 -13.56 23.17
CA ASN A 245 -13.46 -14.71 22.66
C ASN A 245 -12.54 -15.93 22.42
N PRO A 246 -12.11 -16.63 23.50
CA PRO A 246 -11.17 -17.76 23.43
C PRO A 246 -11.68 -18.95 22.58
N ARG A 247 -12.98 -19.01 22.29
CA ARG A 247 -13.62 -20.07 21.50
C ARG A 247 -13.51 -19.87 19.99
N ILE A 248 -13.13 -18.67 19.55
CA ILE A 248 -12.89 -18.38 18.14
C ILE A 248 -11.45 -18.79 17.84
N THR A 249 -11.30 -19.71 16.88
CA THR A 249 -10.01 -20.14 16.36
C THR A 249 -9.87 -19.67 14.91
N VAL A 250 -8.69 -19.18 14.55
CA VAL A 250 -8.33 -18.78 13.19
C VAL A 250 -7.24 -19.71 12.70
N SER A 251 -7.48 -20.43 11.61
CA SER A 251 -6.53 -21.36 11.02
C SER A 251 -6.22 -21.02 9.58
N TRP A 252 -4.96 -21.19 9.22
CA TRP A 252 -4.55 -21.13 7.84
C TRP A 252 -5.03 -22.34 7.06
N VAL A 253 -5.52 -22.10 5.85
CA VAL A 253 -5.82 -23.14 4.86
C VAL A 253 -5.08 -22.84 3.58
N LYS A 254 -4.68 -23.88 2.86
CA LYS A 254 -3.99 -23.70 1.59
C LYS A 254 -4.97 -23.28 0.49
N ALA A 255 -4.67 -22.16 -0.16
CA ALA A 255 -5.40 -21.72 -1.35
C ALA A 255 -5.28 -22.77 -2.48
N HIS A 256 -6.37 -22.99 -3.21
CA HIS A 256 -6.44 -23.88 -4.38
C HIS A 256 -6.06 -25.35 -4.09
N ALA A 257 -6.31 -25.83 -2.87
CA ALA A 257 -6.07 -27.22 -2.47
C ALA A 257 -7.31 -28.13 -2.60
N GLY A 258 -8.42 -27.64 -3.17
CA GLY A 258 -9.67 -28.39 -3.27
C GLY A 258 -10.53 -28.34 -1.99
N ASN A 259 -10.26 -27.37 -1.09
CA ASN A 259 -11.11 -27.13 0.06
C ASN A 259 -12.40 -26.43 -0.39
N ILE A 260 -13.51 -27.18 -0.35
CA ILE A 260 -14.83 -26.72 -0.82
C ILE A 260 -15.24 -25.37 -0.19
N GLY A 261 -14.93 -25.18 1.09
CA GLY A 261 -15.15 -23.93 1.83
C GLY A 261 -14.38 -22.76 1.25
N ASN A 262 -13.06 -22.93 1.14
CA ASN A 262 -12.17 -21.90 0.62
C ASN A 262 -12.47 -21.55 -0.83
N ASP A 263 -12.70 -22.56 -1.68
CA ASP A 263 -13.00 -22.38 -3.09
C ASP A 263 -14.34 -21.64 -3.28
N ARG A 264 -15.34 -21.94 -2.42
CA ARG A 264 -16.62 -21.22 -2.40
C ARG A 264 -16.45 -19.76 -1.99
N ALA A 265 -15.67 -19.49 -0.94
CA ALA A 265 -15.39 -18.11 -0.50
C ALA A 265 -14.70 -17.30 -1.62
N ASN A 266 -13.70 -17.88 -2.29
CA ASN A 266 -13.01 -17.25 -3.42
C ASN A 266 -13.93 -16.97 -4.61
N GLN A 267 -14.83 -17.90 -4.94
CA GLN A 267 -15.84 -17.67 -5.97
C GLN A 267 -16.74 -16.49 -5.60
N LEU A 268 -17.27 -16.47 -4.37
CA LEU A 268 -18.12 -15.38 -3.89
C LEU A 268 -17.39 -14.04 -3.87
N ALA A 269 -16.11 -14.01 -3.48
CA ALA A 269 -15.31 -12.79 -3.47
C ALA A 269 -15.09 -12.24 -4.89
N LYS A 270 -14.92 -13.11 -5.89
CA LYS A 270 -14.84 -12.71 -7.30
C LYS A 270 -16.17 -12.20 -7.84
N ASP A 271 -17.27 -12.90 -7.57
CA ASP A 271 -18.61 -12.48 -7.98
C ASP A 271 -18.99 -11.12 -7.36
N ALA A 272 -18.58 -10.88 -6.11
CA ALA A 272 -18.82 -9.63 -5.41
C ALA A 272 -18.18 -8.41 -6.08
N MET A 273 -17.12 -8.57 -6.87
CA MET A 273 -16.49 -7.45 -7.59
C MET A 273 -17.45 -6.76 -8.57
N GLN A 274 -18.41 -7.52 -9.13
CA GLN A 274 -19.38 -7.02 -10.09
C GLN A 274 -20.78 -6.83 -9.49
N HIS A 275 -21.18 -7.74 -8.59
CA HIS A 275 -22.55 -7.82 -8.09
C HIS A 275 -22.68 -7.60 -6.58
N GLY A 276 -21.55 -7.43 -5.87
CA GLY A 276 -21.53 -7.24 -4.43
C GLY A 276 -22.01 -5.86 -4.02
N GLN A 277 -22.62 -5.77 -2.84
CA GLN A 277 -22.98 -4.49 -2.25
C GLN A 277 -21.72 -3.67 -1.90
N PRO A 278 -21.71 -2.35 -2.15
CA PRO A 278 -20.57 -1.50 -1.81
C PRO A 278 -20.27 -1.51 -0.30
N TYR A 279 -19.01 -1.77 0.06
CA TYR A 279 -18.51 -1.74 1.43
C TYR A 279 -17.61 -0.52 1.63
N SER A 280 -18.20 0.56 2.15
CA SER A 280 -17.53 1.87 2.26
C SER A 280 -16.69 2.06 3.54
N HIS A 281 -16.65 1.08 4.45
CA HIS A 281 -15.91 1.22 5.71
C HIS A 281 -14.39 1.07 5.55
N THR A 282 -13.91 0.47 4.45
CA THR A 282 -12.48 0.27 4.22
C THR A 282 -11.85 1.51 3.57
N LYS A 283 -10.96 2.15 4.31
CA LYS A 283 -10.23 3.36 3.87
C LYS A 283 -9.19 3.05 2.77
N LEU A 284 -8.85 4.07 2.00
CA LEU A 284 -7.86 3.99 0.92
C LEU A 284 -6.44 3.76 1.46
N PRO A 285 -5.65 2.88 0.81
CA PRO A 285 -4.35 2.49 1.31
C PRO A 285 -3.27 3.53 1.01
N LYS A 286 -2.22 3.61 1.84
CA LYS A 286 -1.09 4.53 1.63
C LYS A 286 -0.44 4.40 0.23
N PRO A 287 -0.20 3.19 -0.31
CA PRO A 287 0.27 3.02 -1.68
C PRO A 287 -0.59 3.70 -2.75
N HIS A 288 -1.93 3.74 -2.58
CA HIS A 288 -2.82 4.31 -3.58
C HIS A 288 -2.60 5.82 -3.74
N ILE A 289 -2.70 6.60 -2.65
CA ILE A 289 -2.46 8.05 -2.70
C ILE A 289 -1.03 8.38 -3.15
N LYS A 290 -0.04 7.58 -2.74
CA LYS A 290 1.33 7.74 -3.20
C LYS A 290 1.47 7.50 -4.70
N GLY A 291 0.80 6.48 -5.23
CA GLY A 291 0.75 6.16 -6.65
C GLY A 291 0.06 7.25 -7.46
N LEU A 292 -1.10 7.74 -7.00
CA LEU A 292 -1.86 8.82 -7.62
C LEU A 292 -1.01 10.09 -7.77
N LEU A 293 -0.41 10.56 -6.66
CA LEU A 293 0.42 11.76 -6.68
C LEU A 293 1.65 11.58 -7.57
N ARG A 294 2.21 10.37 -7.63
CA ARG A 294 3.36 10.07 -8.49
C ARG A 294 2.96 10.08 -9.97
N LYS A 295 1.83 9.48 -10.32
CA LYS A 295 1.29 9.50 -11.69
C LYS A 295 1.12 10.93 -12.18
N ARG A 296 0.48 11.78 -11.39
CA ARG A 296 0.32 13.21 -11.68
C ARG A 296 1.66 13.93 -11.87
N MET A 297 2.64 13.69 -10.98
CA MET A 297 3.98 14.27 -11.13
C MET A 297 4.64 13.85 -12.46
N LEU A 298 4.47 12.59 -12.89
CA LEU A 298 5.00 12.10 -14.16
C LEU A 298 4.28 12.73 -15.36
N GLU A 299 2.96 12.93 -15.30
CA GLU A 299 2.16 13.63 -16.32
C GLU A 299 2.56 15.11 -16.45
N GLU A 300 2.75 15.80 -15.33
CA GLU A 300 3.27 17.18 -15.28
C GLU A 300 4.68 17.25 -15.87
N TRP A 301 5.55 16.29 -15.54
CA TRP A 301 6.90 16.21 -16.09
C TRP A 301 6.88 15.96 -17.60
N GLN A 302 6.05 15.03 -18.07
CA GLN A 302 5.90 14.71 -19.48
C GLN A 302 5.40 15.92 -20.27
N THR A 303 4.45 16.67 -19.72
CA THR A 303 3.95 17.91 -20.33
C THR A 303 5.06 18.97 -20.41
N SER A 304 5.83 19.14 -19.33
CA SER A 304 6.98 20.05 -19.31
C SER A 304 8.07 19.63 -20.30
N TRP A 305 8.27 18.34 -20.55
CA TRP A 305 9.24 17.85 -21.53
C TRP A 305 8.78 18.10 -22.97
N LYS A 306 7.50 17.87 -23.25
CA LYS A 306 6.89 18.14 -24.56
C LYS A 306 6.95 19.62 -24.95
N ASN A 307 6.65 20.50 -23.99
CA ASN A 307 6.56 21.95 -24.22
C ASN A 307 7.89 22.68 -23.99
N GLY A 308 8.94 21.99 -23.55
CA GLY A 308 10.23 22.60 -23.27
C GLY A 308 11.04 22.87 -24.54
N ASP A 309 11.71 24.03 -24.58
CA ASP A 309 12.56 24.45 -25.70
C ASP A 309 13.98 23.86 -25.65
N THR A 310 14.37 23.29 -24.51
CA THR A 310 15.73 22.77 -24.30
C THR A 310 15.77 21.24 -24.45
N GLY A 311 16.84 20.73 -25.06
CA GLY A 311 17.01 19.28 -25.22
C GLY A 311 16.20 18.64 -26.36
N ARG A 312 15.65 19.44 -27.29
CA ARG A 312 14.82 18.96 -28.43
C ARG A 312 15.45 17.85 -29.26
N LYS A 313 16.77 17.89 -29.47
CA LYS A 313 17.50 16.81 -30.16
C LYS A 313 17.29 15.44 -29.48
N ILE A 314 17.21 15.42 -28.15
CA ILE A 314 17.00 14.20 -27.36
C ILE A 314 15.51 13.86 -27.27
N TYR A 315 14.60 14.84 -27.29
CA TYR A 315 13.16 14.60 -27.33
C TYR A 315 12.75 13.72 -28.52
N ASN A 316 13.38 13.92 -29.69
CA ASN A 316 13.12 13.13 -30.89
C ASN A 316 13.63 11.68 -30.80
N ILE A 317 14.56 11.39 -29.88
CA ILE A 317 15.21 10.09 -29.70
C ILE A 317 14.60 9.32 -28.54
N ILE A 318 14.35 10.01 -27.42
CA ILE A 318 13.83 9.46 -26.18
C ILE A 318 12.47 10.09 -25.91
N LYS A 319 11.42 9.36 -26.26
CA LYS A 319 10.10 9.59 -25.68
C LYS A 319 10.16 9.08 -24.24
N LEU A 320 9.70 9.89 -23.28
CA LEU A 320 9.43 9.38 -21.94
C LEU A 320 8.30 8.35 -22.07
N ASN A 321 8.69 7.07 -22.17
CA ASN A 321 7.79 5.94 -21.94
C ASN A 321 7.76 5.77 -20.43
N LEU A 322 6.88 6.53 -19.76
CA LEU A 322 6.67 6.51 -18.31
C LEU A 322 5.30 5.94 -17.98
#